data_AF-E3CCY6-F1
#
_entry.id   AF-E3CCY6-F1
#
_cell.length_a   1.000
_cell.length_b   1.000
_cell.length_c   1.000
_cell.angle_alpha   90.00
_cell.angle_beta   90.00
_cell.angle_gamma   90.00
#
_symmetry.space_group_name_H-M   'P 1'
#
loop_
_entity.id
_entity.type
_entity.pdbx_description
1 polymer ?
#
loop_
_entity_poly.entity_id
_entity_poly.type
_entity_poly.pdbx_seq_one_letter_code
_entity_poly.pdbx_strand_id
1 'polypeptide(L)'
;MVLKITENAIIGVNDHTLVTESDGRRWITREPAIVYFHKKYWFNIIAMIRDNGVSYYCNLASPFHIDQEALKYIDYDLDVKVFTNGEKNC
;
A
#
# COMPACT_ATOMS: atom_id res chain seq x y z
N MET A 1 -4.26 1.76 11.02
CA MET A 1 -3.59 1.34 12.27
C MET A 1 -2.16 0.89 11.96
N VAL A 2 -1.17 1.19 12.80
CA VAL A 2 0.20 0.69 12.61
C VAL A 2 0.35 -0.66 13.30
N LEU A 3 0.84 -1.68 12.59
CA LEU A 3 1.08 -3.03 13.12
C LEU A 3 2.50 -3.22 13.61
N LYS A 4 3.49 -2.72 12.85
CA LYS A 4 4.91 -2.88 13.18
C LYS A 4 5.74 -1.75 12.59
N ILE A 5 6.71 -1.29 13.37
CA ILE A 5 7.77 -0.38 12.94
C ILE A 5 9.11 -1.02 13.26
N THR A 6 10.04 -0.91 12.33
CA THR A 6 11.46 -1.22 12.53
C THR A 6 12.30 -0.04 12.05
N GLU A 7 13.62 -0.12 12.16
CA GLU A 7 14.52 0.90 11.62
C GLU A 7 14.25 1.20 10.14
N ASN A 8 13.95 0.16 9.35
CA ASN A 8 13.86 0.24 7.88
C ASN A 8 12.45 0.04 7.32
N ALA A 9 11.49 -0.47 8.10
CA ALA A 9 10.19 -0.88 7.58
C ALA A 9 9.03 -0.42 8.44
N ILE A 10 7.90 -0.13 7.79
CA ILE A 10 6.61 0.12 8.43
C ILE A 10 5.56 -0.79 7.81
N ILE A 11 4.79 -1.43 8.67
CA ILE A 11 3.64 -2.25 8.31
C ILE A 11 2.40 -1.63 8.95
N GLY A 12 1.42 -1.30 8.12
CA GLY A 12 0.14 -0.73 8.53
C GLY A 12 -1.04 -1.56 8.03
N VAL A 13 -2.20 -1.29 8.59
CA VAL A 13 -3.50 -1.75 8.10
C VAL A 13 -4.36 -0.55 7.78
N ASN A 14 -4.87 -0.54 6.55
CA ASN A 14 -5.96 0.29 6.11
C ASN A 14 -7.22 -0.55 6.19
N ASP A 15 -8.10 -0.22 7.12
CA ASP A 15 -9.42 -0.85 7.25
C ASP A 15 -10.46 0.25 7.01
N HIS A 16 -11.30 0.06 5.98
CA HIS A 16 -12.33 1.01 5.56
C HIS A 16 -11.87 2.48 5.63
N THR A 17 -10.74 2.77 4.98
CA THR A 17 -10.04 4.05 5.11
C THR A 17 -10.56 5.05 4.10
N LEU A 18 -10.72 6.31 4.53
CA LEU A 18 -11.08 7.43 3.65
C LEU A 18 -9.90 7.78 2.73
N VAL A 19 -10.12 7.69 1.43
CA VAL A 19 -9.21 8.15 0.38
C VAL A 19 -9.67 9.53 -0.09
N THR A 20 -8.72 10.45 -0.21
CA THR A 20 -8.94 11.78 -0.80
C THR A 20 -7.98 11.97 -1.95
N GLU A 21 -8.50 12.26 -3.14
CA GLU A 21 -7.71 12.54 -4.34
C GLU A 21 -7.45 14.04 -4.48
N SER A 22 -6.45 14.41 -5.28
CA SER A 22 -6.04 15.80 -5.49
C SER A 22 -7.12 16.66 -6.14
N ASP A 23 -8.05 16.04 -6.87
CA ASP A 23 -9.21 16.69 -7.49
C ASP A 23 -10.41 16.87 -6.52
N GLY A 24 -10.25 16.45 -5.26
CA GLY A 24 -11.26 16.57 -4.22
C GLY A 24 -12.23 15.39 -4.12
N ARG A 25 -12.13 14.38 -5.00
CA ARG A 25 -12.92 13.14 -4.86
C ARG A 25 -12.57 12.41 -3.57
N ARG A 26 -13.60 11.85 -2.93
CA ARG A 26 -13.48 11.09 -1.67
C ARG A 26 -14.25 9.79 -1.73
N TRP A 27 -13.64 8.71 -1.28
CA TRP A 27 -14.26 7.40 -1.20
C TRP A 27 -13.66 6.57 -0.06
N ILE A 28 -14.36 5.51 0.35
CA ILE A 28 -13.92 4.63 1.43
C ILE A 28 -13.51 3.28 0.83
N THR A 29 -12.36 2.76 1.23
CA THR A 29 -11.92 1.42 0.81
C THR A 29 -12.90 0.35 1.30
N ARG A 30 -13.19 -0.66 0.47
CA ARG A 30 -14.12 -1.73 0.84
C ARG A 30 -13.44 -2.84 1.63
N GLU A 31 -12.30 -3.27 1.15
CA GLU A 31 -11.57 -4.40 1.72
C GLU A 31 -10.45 -3.88 2.62
N PRO A 32 -10.16 -4.57 3.74
CA PRO A 32 -8.98 -4.28 4.53
C PRO A 32 -7.71 -4.62 3.73
N ALA A 33 -6.68 -3.81 3.91
CA ALA A 33 -5.39 -4.00 3.25
C ALA A 33 -4.23 -3.83 4.22
N ILE A 34 -3.24 -4.71 4.13
CA ILE A 34 -1.93 -4.52 4.77
C ILE A 34 -1.05 -3.74 3.81
N VAL A 35 -0.46 -2.65 4.31
CA VAL A 35 0.49 -1.83 3.57
C VAL A 35 1.89 -2.02 4.13
N TYR A 36 2.88 -2.17 3.26
CA TYR A 36 4.28 -2.33 3.61
C TYR A 36 5.13 -1.31 2.89
N PHE A 37 5.92 -0.56 3.67
CA PHE A 37 6.87 0.43 3.19
C PHE A 37 8.27 0.12 3.72
N HIS A 38 9.30 0.36 2.89
CA HIS A 38 10.70 0.12 3.25
C HIS A 38 11.60 1.31 2.87
N LYS A 39 12.58 1.65 3.72
CA LYS A 39 13.50 2.78 3.50
C LYS A 39 14.59 2.53 2.47
N LYS A 40 14.87 1.26 2.17
CA LYS A 40 15.96 0.87 1.24
C LYS A 40 15.46 0.25 -0.06
N TYR A 41 14.16 -0.02 -0.17
CA TYR A 41 13.59 -0.63 -1.36
C TYR A 41 12.72 0.37 -2.10
N TRP A 42 12.74 0.25 -3.41
CA TRP A 42 12.05 1.13 -4.34
C TRP A 42 10.70 0.54 -4.76
N PHE A 43 9.99 -0.01 -3.78
CA PHE A 43 8.63 -0.50 -3.94
C PHE A 43 7.88 -0.43 -2.62
N ASN A 44 6.55 -0.39 -2.71
CA ASN A 44 5.66 -0.68 -1.61
C ASN A 44 4.76 -1.88 -1.97
N ILE A 45 4.26 -2.58 -0.95
CA ILE A 45 3.31 -3.68 -1.15
C ILE A 45 1.97 -3.31 -0.52
N ILE A 46 0.89 -3.53 -1.26
CA ILE A 46 -0.48 -3.49 -0.75
C ILE A 46 -1.06 -4.90 -0.87
N ALA A 47 -1.24 -5.57 0.26
CA ALA A 47 -1.89 -6.88 0.33
C ALA A 47 -3.37 -6.68 0.67
N MET A 48 -4.24 -6.80 -0.32
CA MET A 48 -5.69 -6.73 -0.13
C MET A 48 -6.22 -8.07 0.37
N ILE A 49 -6.89 -8.05 1.51
CA ILE A 49 -7.45 -9.24 2.14
C ILE A 49 -8.90 -9.37 1.68
N ARG A 50 -9.24 -10.50 1.05
CA ARG A 50 -10.60 -10.82 0.59
C ARG A 50 -10.98 -12.23 1.04
N ASP A 51 -12.26 -12.53 1.03
CA ASP A 51 -12.78 -13.86 1.38
C ASP A 51 -12.21 -14.98 0.51
N ASN A 52 -11.89 -14.69 -0.76
CA ASN A 52 -11.34 -15.65 -1.71
C ASN A 52 -9.79 -15.67 -1.76
N GLY A 53 -9.12 -15.01 -0.81
CA GLY A 53 -7.67 -14.99 -0.68
C GLY A 53 -7.08 -13.58 -0.77
N VAL A 54 -5.74 -13.52 -0.79
CA VAL A 54 -4.99 -12.26 -0.79
C VAL A 54 -4.52 -11.93 -2.21
N SER A 55 -4.79 -10.71 -2.65
CA SER A 55 -4.17 -10.14 -3.85
C SER A 55 -3.09 -9.16 -3.44
N TYR A 56 -1.97 -9.15 -4.16
CA TYR A 56 -0.84 -8.27 -3.87
C TYR A 56 -0.67 -7.27 -5.00
N TYR A 57 -0.51 -6.00 -4.65
CA TYR A 57 0.05 -4.99 -5.53
C TYR A 57 1.47 -4.69 -5.08
N CYS A 58 2.40 -4.74 -6.03
CA CYS A 58 3.77 -4.29 -5.84
C CYS A 58 3.98 -3.05 -6.70
N ASN A 59 3.80 -1.87 -6.08
CA ASN A 59 4.00 -0.61 -6.78
C ASN A 59 5.47 -0.24 -6.74
N LEU A 60 6.06 0.05 -7.91
CA LEU A 60 7.36 0.71 -7.99
C LEU A 60 7.19 2.13 -7.45
N ALA A 61 7.91 2.43 -6.38
CA ALA A 61 7.72 3.66 -5.63
C ALA A 61 9.03 4.09 -4.97
N SER A 62 9.16 5.37 -4.65
CA SER A 62 10.28 5.83 -3.84
C SER A 62 10.27 5.17 -2.46
N PRO A 63 11.43 5.04 -1.79
CA PRO A 63 11.46 4.82 -0.36
C PRO A 63 10.60 5.85 0.37
N PHE A 64 9.95 5.42 1.46
CA PHE A 64 9.05 6.31 2.20
C PHE A 64 9.83 7.35 3.02
N HIS A 65 9.22 8.52 3.19
CA HIS A 65 9.62 9.56 4.12
C HIS A 65 8.50 9.82 5.13
N ILE A 66 8.83 10.27 6.34
CA ILE A 66 7.84 10.65 7.35
C ILE A 66 8.18 12.06 7.80
N ASP A 67 7.18 12.94 7.73
CA ASP A 67 7.24 14.27 8.33
C ASP A 67 6.18 14.43 9.43
N GLN A 68 5.92 15.67 9.84
CA GLN A 68 4.97 15.99 10.90
C GLN A 68 3.51 15.69 10.50
N GLU A 69 3.22 15.55 9.21
CA GLU A 69 1.88 15.33 8.69
C GLU A 69 1.63 13.85 8.44
N ALA A 70 2.49 13.19 7.66
CA ALA A 70 2.21 11.85 7.17
C ALA A 70 3.45 11.08 6.73
N LEU A 71 3.25 9.77 6.53
CA LEU A 71 4.11 8.97 5.67
C LEU A 71 3.84 9.32 4.21
N LYS A 72 4.89 9.64 3.47
CA LYS A 72 4.86 10.08 2.07
C LYS A 72 5.77 9.22 1.22
N TYR A 73 5.38 8.97 -0.01
CA TYR A 73 6.18 8.31 -1.03
C TYR A 73 5.72 8.80 -2.41
N ILE A 74 6.55 8.59 -3.43
CA ILE A 74 6.22 8.89 -4.82
C ILE A 74 5.93 7.56 -5.51
N ASP A 75 4.75 7.42 -6.10
CA ASP A 75 4.41 6.32 -6.98
C ASP A 75 4.95 6.59 -8.39
N TYR A 76 5.46 5.57 -9.08
CA TYR A 76 6.02 5.70 -10.44
C TYR A 76 5.13 5.09 -11.53
N ASP A 77 3.85 4.84 -11.22
CA ASP A 77 2.82 4.38 -12.15
C ASP A 77 3.15 3.02 -12.81
N LEU A 78 4.06 2.25 -12.20
CA LEU A 78 4.41 0.90 -12.62
C LEU A 78 4.17 -0.06 -11.45
N ASP A 79 3.25 -1.00 -11.62
CA ASP A 79 2.91 -1.97 -10.60
C ASP A 79 2.79 -3.38 -11.15
N VAL A 80 3.08 -4.37 -10.31
CA VAL A 80 2.75 -5.77 -10.57
C VAL A 80 1.64 -6.19 -9.64
N LYS A 81 0.55 -6.66 -10.21
CA LYS A 81 -0.56 -7.26 -9.48
C LYS A 81 -0.49 -8.77 -9.53
N VAL A 82 -0.48 -9.41 -8.35
CA VAL A 82 -0.63 -10.86 -8.18
C VAL A 82 -2.02 -11.16 -7.65
N PHE A 83 -2.80 -11.91 -8.43
CA PHE A 83 -4.16 -12.31 -8.06
C PHE A 83 -4.15 -13.51 -7.10
N THR A 84 -5.30 -13.80 -6.50
CA THR A 84 -5.46 -14.90 -5.52
C THR A 84 -5.14 -16.28 -6.10
N ASN A 85 -5.27 -16.45 -7.42
CA ASN A 85 -4.93 -17.66 -8.17
C ASN A 85 -3.46 -17.73 -8.60
N GLY A 86 -2.64 -16.71 -8.29
CA GLY A 86 -1.23 -16.63 -8.67
C GLY A 86 -0.95 -16.02 -10.05
N GLU A 87 -1.99 -15.66 -10.82
CA GLU A 87 -1.84 -14.92 -12.07
C GLU A 87 -1.21 -13.55 -11.81
N LYS A 88 -0.42 -13.05 -12.77
CA LYS A 88 0.31 -11.79 -12.67
C LYS A 88 -0.07 -10.86 -13.81
N ASN A 89 -0.29 -9.59 -13.48
CA ASN A 89 -0.49 -8.51 -14.44
C ASN A 89 0.52 -7.39 -14.13
N CYS A 90 1.09 -6.80 -15.17
CA CYS A 90 2.12 -5.77 -15.11
C CYS A 90 1.76 -4.64 -16.07
#